data_AF-A0A552Z104-F1
#
_entry.id   AF-A0A552Z104-F1
#
_cell.length_a   1.000
_cell.length_b   1.000
_cell.length_c   1.000
_cell.angle_alpha   90.00
_cell.angle_beta   90.00
_cell.angle_gamma   90.00
#
_symmetry.space_group_name_H-M   'P 1'
#
loop_
_entity.id
_entity.type
_entity.pdbx_description
1 polymer ?
#
loop_
_entity_poly.entity_id
_entity_poly.type
_entity_poly.pdbx_seq_one_letter_code
_entity_poly.pdbx_strand_id
1 'polypeptide(L)'
;MAKAKYEEWILEEGLLKIQGWARDGLTEEQIAHNMGIAVSTLGNWKKSHLEILEALKKGKEVVDIQVENALLKRALGYEFVEVTKERMSSESQKKRHDGQSKLTEKQWATCIDYFDSSCCYCGKSGKLTKDHLQPLKQKGELEIANVVPACASCNSSKKDNQWLSWFQKQEFYTQDKAKLIQKWITFSLSIKELFEEEPSESEMVISKEVTKQVAPDTTAAIFWLKNRKPNEWRDKRETQISGDIGVRNPMQNLTEEELRRLANGIDGT
;
A
#
# COMPACT_ATOMS: atom_id res chain seq x y z
N MET A 1 -25.96 34.24 -21.14
CA MET A 1 -25.10 33.52 -22.11
C MET A 1 -24.45 32.37 -21.37
N ALA A 2 -24.56 31.13 -21.86
CA ALA A 2 -23.85 30.00 -21.25
C ALA A 2 -22.35 30.25 -21.43
N LYS A 3 -21.59 30.37 -20.33
CA LYS A 3 -20.13 30.46 -20.41
C LYS A 3 -19.60 29.23 -21.13
N ALA A 4 -18.61 29.42 -21.99
CA ALA A 4 -18.00 28.29 -22.66
C ALA A 4 -17.31 27.42 -21.61
N LYS A 5 -17.67 26.14 -21.53
CA LYS A 5 -17.21 25.24 -20.47
C LYS A 5 -15.67 25.14 -20.35
N TYR A 6 -14.89 25.51 -21.37
CA TYR A 6 -13.44 25.43 -21.32
C TYR A 6 -12.81 26.48 -20.38
N GLU A 7 -13.49 27.59 -20.11
CA GLU A 7 -12.95 28.71 -19.33
C GLU A 7 -12.52 28.27 -17.92
N GLU A 8 -13.21 27.30 -17.32
CA GLU A 8 -12.85 26.76 -15.99
C GLU A 8 -11.62 25.84 -16.04
N TRP A 9 -11.34 25.23 -17.18
CA TRP A 9 -10.29 24.22 -17.36
C TRP A 9 -8.96 24.80 -17.82
N ILE A 10 -8.95 26.03 -18.34
CA ILE A 10 -7.73 26.80 -18.65
C ILE A 10 -7.22 27.62 -17.46
N LEU A 11 -8.00 27.71 -16.38
CA LEU A 11 -7.54 28.29 -15.11
C LEU A 11 -6.59 27.34 -14.39
N GLU A 12 -5.76 27.89 -13.51
CA GLU A 12 -4.74 27.15 -12.76
C GLU A 12 -5.30 25.91 -12.04
N GLU A 13 -6.45 26.03 -11.36
CA GLU A 13 -7.09 24.89 -10.68
C GLU A 13 -7.56 23.80 -11.65
N GLY A 14 -8.06 24.19 -12.82
CA GLY A 14 -8.50 23.26 -13.86
C GLY A 14 -7.32 22.52 -14.49
N LEU A 15 -6.26 23.25 -14.82
CA LEU A 15 -5.01 22.68 -15.33
C LEU A 15 -4.35 21.74 -14.32
N LEU A 16 -4.38 22.09 -13.03
CA LEU A 16 -3.86 21.23 -11.96
C LEU A 16 -4.61 19.90 -11.87
N LYS A 17 -5.94 19.91 -12.02
CA LYS A 17 -6.77 18.68 -12.06
C LYS A 17 -6.44 17.82 -13.27
N ILE A 18 -6.34 18.44 -14.46
CA ILE A 18 -5.98 17.75 -15.71
C ILE A 18 -4.59 17.12 -15.60
N GLN A 19 -3.62 17.85 -15.07
CA GLN A 19 -2.27 17.36 -14.83
C GLN A 19 -2.27 16.20 -13.82
N GLY A 20 -3.05 16.32 -12.73
CA GLY A 20 -3.21 15.27 -11.72
C GLY A 20 -3.76 13.99 -12.33
N TRP A 21 -4.85 14.07 -13.10
CA TRP A 21 -5.43 12.90 -13.76
C TRP A 21 -4.49 12.25 -14.78
N ALA A 22 -3.77 13.05 -15.56
CA ALA A 22 -2.76 12.54 -16.48
C ALA A 22 -1.61 11.82 -15.75
N ARG A 23 -1.18 12.36 -14.61
CA ARG A 23 -0.18 11.74 -13.72
C ARG A 23 -0.68 10.45 -13.08
N ASP A 24 -1.97 10.36 -12.81
CA ASP A 24 -2.58 9.15 -12.23
C ASP A 24 -2.88 8.08 -13.31
N GLY A 25 -2.51 8.35 -14.57
CA GLY A 25 -2.61 7.41 -15.69
C GLY A 25 -3.99 7.33 -16.35
N LEU A 26 -4.87 8.31 -16.12
CA LEU A 26 -6.19 8.31 -16.76
C LEU A 26 -6.08 8.51 -18.28
N THR A 27 -6.93 7.79 -19.01
CA THR A 27 -7.11 7.94 -20.46
C THR A 27 -7.80 9.26 -20.79
N GLU A 28 -7.64 9.74 -22.03
CA GLU A 28 -8.31 10.99 -22.45
C GLU A 28 -9.83 10.84 -22.44
N GLU A 29 -10.33 9.63 -22.63
CA GLU A 29 -11.74 9.26 -22.51
C GLU A 29 -12.27 9.48 -21.08
N GLN A 30 -11.52 9.00 -20.08
CA GLN A 30 -11.85 9.17 -18.66
C GLN A 30 -11.72 10.63 -18.22
N ILE A 31 -10.71 11.34 -18.71
CA ILE A 31 -10.53 12.77 -18.42
C ILE A 31 -11.69 13.59 -19.00
N ALA A 32 -12.09 13.33 -20.25
CA ALA A 32 -13.25 13.98 -20.86
C ALA A 32 -14.54 13.70 -20.08
N HIS A 33 -14.73 12.45 -19.61
CA HIS A 33 -15.84 12.08 -18.75
C HIS A 33 -15.85 12.88 -17.44
N ASN A 34 -14.71 12.99 -16.75
CA ASN A 34 -14.58 13.76 -15.50
C ASN A 34 -14.86 15.26 -15.70
N MET A 35 -14.54 15.79 -16.88
CA MET A 35 -14.84 17.17 -17.29
C MET A 35 -16.30 17.37 -17.73
N GLY A 36 -17.09 16.29 -17.82
CA GLY A 36 -18.49 16.35 -18.28
C GLY A 36 -18.62 16.78 -19.75
N ILE A 37 -17.65 16.38 -20.59
CA ILE A 37 -17.60 16.68 -22.03
C ILE A 37 -17.37 15.42 -22.86
N ALA A 38 -17.67 15.49 -24.17
CA ALA A 38 -17.31 14.44 -25.10
C ALA A 38 -15.79 14.44 -25.37
N VAL A 39 -15.24 13.27 -25.69
CA VAL A 39 -13.80 13.10 -26.01
C VAL A 39 -13.39 13.95 -27.21
N SER A 40 -14.27 14.07 -28.22
CA SER A 40 -14.07 14.95 -29.38
C SER A 40 -13.98 16.43 -28.98
N THR A 41 -14.74 16.86 -27.98
CA THR A 41 -14.67 18.21 -27.42
C THR A 41 -13.32 18.46 -26.76
N LEU A 42 -12.83 17.52 -25.95
CA LEU A 42 -11.48 17.60 -25.37
C LEU A 42 -10.41 17.66 -26.48
N GLY A 43 -10.56 16.86 -27.53
CA GLY A 43 -9.69 16.89 -28.71
C GLY A 43 -9.63 18.25 -29.40
N ASN A 44 -10.77 18.93 -29.52
CA ASN A 44 -10.84 20.29 -30.07
C ASN A 44 -10.24 21.33 -29.12
N TRP A 45 -10.51 21.23 -27.82
CA TRP A 45 -9.95 22.15 -26.82
C TRP A 45 -8.42 22.09 -26.78
N LYS A 46 -7.81 20.92 -26.90
CA LYS A 46 -6.34 20.78 -27.00
C LYS A 46 -5.73 21.53 -28.18
N LYS A 47 -6.48 21.72 -29.27
CA LYS A 47 -6.02 22.44 -30.47
C LYS A 47 -6.16 23.95 -30.31
N SER A 48 -7.25 24.38 -29.68
CA SER A 48 -7.57 25.81 -29.49
C SER A 48 -6.95 26.43 -28.23
N HIS A 49 -6.62 25.60 -27.24
CA HIS A 49 -6.07 25.99 -25.93
C HIS A 49 -4.91 25.07 -25.58
N LEU A 50 -3.68 25.53 -25.87
CA LEU A 50 -2.47 24.72 -25.72
C LEU A 50 -2.14 24.43 -24.25
N GLU A 51 -2.65 25.23 -23.32
CA GLU A 51 -2.45 25.07 -21.87
C GLU A 51 -2.96 23.70 -21.38
N ILE A 52 -4.11 23.26 -21.90
CA ILE A 52 -4.68 21.93 -21.59
C ILE A 52 -3.78 20.82 -22.14
N LEU A 53 -3.26 21.01 -23.35
CA LEU A 53 -2.33 20.04 -23.97
C LEU A 53 -1.02 19.96 -23.18
N GLU A 54 -0.49 21.10 -22.73
CA GLU A 54 0.73 21.18 -21.91
C GLU A 54 0.54 20.54 -20.54
N ALA A 55 -0.57 20.80 -19.87
CA ALA A 55 -0.91 20.16 -18.59
C ALA A 55 -0.97 18.62 -18.71
N LEU A 56 -1.58 18.10 -19.77
CA LEU A 56 -1.62 16.67 -20.05
C LEU A 56 -0.22 16.08 -20.30
N LYS A 57 0.62 16.76 -21.08
CA LYS A 57 2.00 16.32 -21.35
C LYS A 57 2.84 16.30 -20.08
N LYS A 58 2.76 17.35 -19.28
CA LYS A 58 3.50 17.49 -18.01
C LYS A 58 3.06 16.44 -16.97
N GLY A 59 1.78 16.09 -16.94
CA GLY A 59 1.28 15.01 -16.08
C GLY A 59 1.82 13.63 -16.50
N LYS A 60 1.87 13.36 -17.80
CA LYS A 60 2.35 12.08 -18.36
C LYS A 60 3.84 11.84 -18.14
N GLU A 61 4.66 12.89 -18.12
CA GLU A 61 6.12 12.78 -17.92
C GLU A 61 6.49 11.99 -16.67
N VAL A 62 5.77 12.17 -15.55
CA VAL A 62 6.03 11.43 -14.31
C VAL A 62 5.73 9.94 -14.46
N VAL A 63 4.64 9.59 -15.14
CA VAL A 63 4.26 8.19 -15.42
C VAL A 63 5.26 7.56 -16.38
N ASP A 64 5.65 8.28 -17.43
CA ASP A 64 6.65 7.84 -18.39
C ASP A 64 7.99 7.55 -17.70
N ILE A 65 8.46 8.42 -16.80
CA ILE A 65 9.66 8.19 -16.00
C ILE A 65 9.52 6.95 -15.11
N GLN A 66 8.35 6.71 -14.49
CA GLN A 66 8.12 5.51 -13.68
C GLN A 66 8.17 4.23 -14.52
N VAL A 67 7.56 4.25 -15.71
CA VAL A 67 7.61 3.14 -16.67
C VAL A 67 9.04 2.92 -17.15
N GLU A 68 9.78 3.97 -17.46
CA GLU A 68 11.20 3.89 -17.82
C GLU A 68 12.04 3.26 -16.72
N ASN A 69 11.87 3.69 -15.47
CA ASN A 69 12.59 3.12 -14.32
C ASN A 69 12.24 1.65 -14.10
N ALA A 70 10.96 1.27 -14.23
CA ALA A 70 10.53 -0.12 -14.14
C ALA A 70 11.12 -0.98 -15.27
N LEU A 71 11.13 -0.45 -16.49
CA LEU A 71 11.70 -1.11 -17.66
C LEU A 71 13.22 -1.28 -17.53
N LEU A 72 13.92 -0.25 -17.05
CA LEU A 72 15.35 -0.29 -16.78
C LEU A 72 15.67 -1.32 -15.69
N LYS A 73 14.89 -1.34 -14.59
CA LYS A 73 15.03 -2.33 -13.52
C LYS A 73 14.89 -3.76 -14.05
N ARG A 74 13.96 -4.02 -14.98
CA ARG A 74 13.85 -5.31 -15.67
C ARG A 74 15.03 -5.58 -16.59
N ALA A 75 15.44 -4.59 -17.39
CA ALA A 75 16.53 -4.74 -18.35
C ALA A 75 17.88 -5.04 -17.68
N LEU A 76 18.13 -4.55 -16.46
CA LEU A 76 19.35 -4.81 -15.70
C LEU A 76 19.27 -6.04 -14.80
N GLY A 77 18.06 -6.56 -14.56
CA GLY A 77 17.81 -7.51 -13.48
C GLY A 77 17.79 -6.82 -12.12
N TYR A 78 17.22 -7.48 -11.12
CA TYR A 78 17.11 -6.95 -9.77
C TYR A 78 16.97 -8.06 -8.74
N GLU A 79 17.33 -7.77 -7.49
CA GLU A 79 17.07 -8.63 -6.35
C GLU A 79 15.84 -8.12 -5.59
N PHE A 80 15.05 -9.05 -5.05
CA PHE A 80 13.94 -8.71 -4.16
C PHE A 80 13.78 -9.77 -3.08
N VAL A 81 13.31 -9.34 -1.91
CA VAL A 81 12.96 -10.24 -0.82
C VAL A 81 11.50 -10.65 -1.00
N GLU A 82 11.28 -11.93 -1.22
CA GLU A 82 9.94 -12.51 -1.21
C GLU A 82 9.59 -12.94 0.21
N VAL A 83 8.57 -12.32 0.76
CA VAL A 83 8.06 -12.59 2.11
C VAL A 83 6.83 -13.47 1.98
N THR A 84 6.94 -14.73 2.38
CA THR A 84 5.77 -15.61 2.51
C THR A 84 5.21 -15.45 3.91
N LYS A 85 3.95 -15.03 4.00
CA LYS A 85 3.20 -14.97 5.26
C LYS A 85 2.22 -16.13 5.28
N GLU A 86 2.27 -16.94 6.31
CA GLU A 86 1.30 -18.02 6.50
C GLU A 86 0.36 -17.63 7.63
N ARG A 87 -0.93 -17.91 7.45
CA ARG A 87 -1.88 -17.87 8.55
C ARG A 87 -1.52 -19.01 9.49
N MET A 88 -0.90 -18.69 10.62
CA MET A 88 -0.83 -19.68 11.69
C MET A 88 -2.26 -19.98 12.12
N SER A 89 -2.72 -21.21 11.90
CA SER A 89 -3.99 -21.64 12.49
C SER A 89 -3.86 -21.55 14.01
N SER A 90 -4.90 -21.10 14.67
CA SER A 90 -4.97 -21.02 16.14
C SER A 90 -4.67 -22.36 16.84
N GLU A 91 -4.73 -23.49 16.12
CA GLU A 91 -4.34 -24.83 16.58
C GLU A 91 -2.83 -25.00 16.79
N SER A 92 -1.98 -24.32 16.01
CA SER A 92 -0.52 -24.42 16.15
C SER A 92 0.00 -23.65 17.37
N GLN A 93 -0.65 -22.57 17.78
CA GLN A 93 -0.41 -21.92 19.07
C GLN A 93 -0.95 -22.75 20.24
N LYS A 94 -2.12 -23.39 20.10
CA LYS A 94 -2.69 -24.29 21.12
C LYS A 94 -1.77 -25.48 21.46
N LYS A 95 -0.96 -25.97 20.52
CA LYS A 95 0.01 -27.05 20.79
C LYS A 95 1.22 -26.64 21.65
N ARG A 96 1.46 -25.34 21.89
CA ARG A 96 2.58 -24.87 22.73
C ARG A 96 2.19 -24.55 24.18
N HIS A 97 0.90 -24.44 24.48
CA HIS A 97 0.41 -24.18 25.83
C HIS A 97 -0.43 -25.35 26.32
N ASP A 98 0.10 -26.04 27.33
CA ASP A 98 -0.53 -27.14 28.08
C ASP A 98 -1.82 -26.68 28.78
N GLY A 99 -2.92 -26.57 28.03
CA GLY A 99 -4.29 -26.54 28.57
C GLY A 99 -4.65 -25.42 29.56
N GLN A 100 -3.80 -24.42 29.77
CA GLN A 100 -3.98 -23.26 30.66
C GLN A 100 -3.37 -22.03 29.96
N SER A 101 -4.00 -20.88 29.74
CA SER A 101 -5.34 -20.37 29.95
C SER A 101 -5.43 -18.98 29.26
N LYS A 102 -6.62 -18.39 29.20
CA LYS A 102 -7.04 -17.05 28.71
C LYS A 102 -6.12 -15.81 28.87
N LEU A 103 -4.94 -15.86 29.50
CA LEU A 103 -4.06 -14.71 29.73
C LEU A 103 -2.84 -14.69 28.79
N THR A 104 -2.74 -13.69 27.91
CA THR A 104 -1.62 -13.52 26.96
C THR A 104 -0.35 -12.96 27.63
N GLU A 105 0.82 -13.13 27.00
CA GLU A 105 2.08 -12.54 27.49
C GLU A 105 2.02 -11.01 27.57
N LYS A 106 1.33 -10.35 26.64
CA LYS A 106 1.11 -8.89 26.64
C LYS A 106 0.30 -8.46 27.87
N GLN A 107 -0.80 -9.15 28.16
CA GLN A 107 -1.63 -8.87 29.34
C GLN A 107 -0.84 -9.06 30.65
N TRP A 108 0.04 -10.06 30.69
CA TRP A 108 0.93 -10.27 31.83
C TRP A 108 1.97 -9.16 31.96
N ALA A 109 2.57 -8.69 30.87
CA ALA A 109 3.50 -7.55 30.90
C ALA A 109 2.83 -6.27 31.40
N THR A 110 1.61 -5.97 30.95
CA THR A 110 0.81 -4.83 31.43
C THR A 110 0.53 -4.93 32.93
N CYS A 111 0.25 -6.13 33.42
CA CYS A 111 0.04 -6.36 34.85
C CYS A 111 1.32 -6.07 35.66
N ILE A 112 2.47 -6.56 35.20
CA ILE A 112 3.77 -6.32 35.84
C ILE A 112 4.11 -4.82 35.87
N ASP A 113 3.88 -4.13 34.76
CA ASP A 113 4.11 -2.69 34.62
C ASP A 113 3.23 -1.87 35.57
N TYR A 114 1.93 -2.20 35.66
CA TYR A 114 0.99 -1.51 36.55
C TYR A 114 1.42 -1.54 38.02
N PHE A 115 2.09 -2.59 38.45
CA PHE A 115 2.60 -2.76 39.83
C PHE A 115 4.10 -2.43 39.96
N ASP A 116 4.66 -1.66 39.02
CA ASP A 116 6.06 -1.18 39.05
C ASP A 116 7.06 -2.33 39.25
N SER A 117 6.86 -3.41 38.49
CA SER A 117 7.70 -4.62 38.54
C SER A 117 7.91 -5.20 39.95
N SER A 118 6.92 -5.01 40.83
CA SER A 118 7.01 -5.36 42.24
C SER A 118 5.80 -6.19 42.70
N CYS A 119 5.97 -6.94 43.79
CA CYS A 119 4.90 -7.75 44.36
C CYS A 119 3.76 -6.84 44.87
N CYS A 120 2.53 -7.06 44.38
CA CYS A 120 1.38 -6.23 44.74
C CYS A 120 1.06 -6.21 46.24
N TYR A 121 1.47 -7.26 46.97
CA TYR A 121 1.25 -7.40 48.41
C TYR A 121 2.39 -6.78 49.24
N CYS A 122 3.59 -7.35 49.17
CA CYS A 122 4.69 -6.92 50.03
C CYS A 122 5.52 -5.76 49.44
N GLY A 123 5.43 -5.50 48.13
CA GLY A 123 6.22 -4.47 47.45
C GLY A 123 7.66 -4.88 47.10
N LYS A 124 8.06 -6.13 47.34
CA LYS A 124 9.39 -6.61 46.97
C LYS A 124 9.49 -6.80 45.46
N SER A 125 10.53 -6.23 44.87
CA SER A 125 10.94 -6.50 43.48
C SER A 125 11.69 -7.83 43.38
N GLY A 126 11.73 -8.42 42.19
CA GLY A 126 12.41 -9.70 41.93
C GLY A 126 11.60 -10.64 41.05
N LYS A 127 11.80 -11.96 41.19
CA LYS A 127 11.04 -12.95 40.42
C LYS A 127 9.57 -12.99 40.86
N LEU A 128 8.69 -12.49 40.00
CA LEU A 128 7.25 -12.44 40.23
C LEU A 128 6.54 -13.64 39.58
N THR A 129 5.44 -14.04 40.19
CA THR A 129 4.57 -15.14 39.78
C THR A 129 3.14 -14.63 39.62
N LYS A 130 2.35 -15.32 38.79
CA LYS A 130 0.92 -15.04 38.59
C LYS A 130 0.14 -15.58 39.79
N ASP A 131 -0.34 -14.71 40.66
CA ASP A 131 -1.25 -15.10 41.76
C ASP A 131 -2.70 -14.77 41.40
N HIS A 132 -3.61 -15.66 41.81
CA HIS A 132 -5.04 -15.53 41.56
C HIS A 132 -5.74 -14.86 42.74
N LEU A 133 -6.39 -13.73 42.53
CA LEU A 133 -7.07 -13.00 43.59
C LEU A 133 -8.23 -13.82 44.21
N GLN A 134 -9.02 -14.47 43.36
CA GLN A 134 -10.06 -15.41 43.72
C GLN A 134 -9.60 -16.85 43.45
N PRO A 135 -9.85 -17.80 44.38
CA PRO A 135 -9.51 -19.20 44.19
C PRO A 135 -10.26 -19.81 42.99
N LEU A 136 -9.57 -20.66 42.22
CA LEU A 136 -10.14 -21.35 41.03
C LEU A 136 -11.41 -22.17 41.36
N LYS A 137 -11.52 -22.67 42.60
CA LYS A 137 -12.67 -23.45 43.09
C LYS A 137 -13.99 -22.65 43.18
N GLN A 138 -13.96 -21.32 43.09
CA GLN A 138 -15.13 -20.43 43.23
C GLN A 138 -15.41 -19.62 41.96
N LYS A 139 -15.26 -20.22 40.76
CA LYS A 139 -15.40 -19.54 39.45
C LYS A 139 -14.38 -18.44 39.18
N GLY A 140 -13.19 -18.51 39.77
CA GLY A 140 -12.07 -17.68 39.32
C GLY A 140 -11.58 -18.16 37.97
N GLU A 141 -12.23 -17.77 36.88
CA GLU A 141 -11.65 -17.97 35.55
C GLU A 141 -10.31 -17.25 35.47
N LEU A 142 -9.39 -17.79 34.67
CA LEU A 142 -8.06 -17.24 34.45
C LEU A 142 -8.14 -16.00 33.55
N GLU A 143 -8.76 -14.95 34.08
CA GLU A 143 -8.95 -13.66 33.42
C GLU A 143 -7.96 -12.64 33.96
N ILE A 144 -7.59 -11.65 33.14
CA ILE A 144 -6.66 -10.57 33.51
C ILE A 144 -7.03 -9.88 34.84
N ALA A 145 -8.33 -9.74 35.11
CA ALA A 145 -8.84 -9.13 36.34
C ALA A 145 -8.65 -9.99 37.59
N ASN A 146 -8.40 -11.28 37.44
CA ASN A 146 -8.18 -12.21 38.53
C ASN A 146 -6.69 -12.49 38.79
N VAL A 147 -5.77 -11.90 38.01
CA VAL A 147 -4.33 -12.15 38.13
C VAL A 147 -3.60 -10.89 38.59
N VAL A 148 -2.67 -11.07 39.54
CA VAL A 148 -1.76 -10.02 40.04
C VAL A 148 -0.34 -10.55 40.18
N PRO A 149 0.68 -9.66 40.18
CA PRO A 149 2.05 -10.08 40.38
C PRO A 149 2.37 -10.25 41.86
N ALA A 150 2.79 -11.44 42.25
CA ALA A 150 3.19 -11.74 43.61
C ALA A 150 4.55 -12.46 43.64
N CYS A 151 5.37 -12.16 44.65
CA CYS A 151 6.56 -12.94 44.92
C CYS A 151 6.17 -14.36 45.40
N ALA A 152 7.08 -15.32 45.25
CA ALA A 152 6.84 -16.72 45.60
C ALA A 152 6.37 -16.90 47.06
N SER A 153 6.91 -16.12 48.00
CA SER A 153 6.53 -16.20 49.42
C SER A 153 5.09 -15.74 49.67
N CYS A 154 4.66 -14.63 49.05
CA CYS A 154 3.29 -14.12 49.22
C CYS A 154 2.29 -15.06 48.54
N ASN A 155 2.55 -15.46 47.31
CA ASN A 155 1.70 -16.38 46.56
C ASN A 155 1.53 -17.71 47.32
N SER A 156 2.64 -18.30 47.78
CA SER A 156 2.62 -19.55 48.55
C SER A 156 2.01 -19.41 49.95
N SER A 157 2.05 -18.23 50.58
CA SER A 157 1.39 -17.99 51.88
C SER A 157 -0.12 -17.84 51.71
N LYS A 158 -0.56 -17.15 50.64
CA LYS A 158 -1.97 -16.98 50.32
C LYS A 158 -2.64 -18.28 49.93
N LYS A 159 -2.04 -19.08 49.04
CA LYS A 159 -2.63 -20.32 48.51
C LYS A 159 -4.07 -20.09 48.00
N ASP A 160 -5.00 -20.93 48.45
CA ASP A 160 -6.42 -20.93 48.13
C ASP A 160 -7.24 -19.92 48.97
N ASN A 161 -6.60 -19.05 49.77
CA ASN A 161 -7.34 -18.03 50.53
C ASN A 161 -7.81 -16.89 49.61
N GLN A 162 -8.96 -16.31 49.93
CA GLN A 162 -9.43 -15.08 49.29
C GLN A 162 -8.44 -13.94 49.61
N TRP A 163 -7.98 -13.24 48.57
CA TRP A 163 -6.83 -12.33 48.68
C TRP A 163 -6.96 -11.26 49.76
N LEU A 164 -8.11 -10.60 49.88
CA LEU A 164 -8.32 -9.48 50.80
C LEU A 164 -8.33 -9.97 52.25
N SER A 165 -9.06 -11.06 52.51
CA SER A 165 -9.15 -11.67 53.84
C SER A 165 -7.81 -12.22 54.33
N TRP A 166 -6.97 -12.71 53.41
CA TRP A 166 -5.60 -13.13 53.72
C TRP A 166 -4.69 -11.92 53.90
N PHE A 167 -4.77 -10.93 53.01
CA PHE A 167 -3.87 -9.78 52.99
C PHE A 167 -4.06 -8.90 54.23
N GLN A 168 -5.30 -8.71 54.69
CA GLN A 168 -5.63 -7.98 55.93
C GLN A 168 -4.99 -8.57 57.20
N LYS A 169 -4.58 -9.84 57.17
CA LYS A 169 -3.91 -10.52 58.30
C LYS A 169 -2.39 -10.39 58.25
N GLN A 170 -1.81 -9.80 57.21
CA GLN A 170 -0.37 -9.68 57.04
C GLN A 170 0.17 -8.41 57.70
N GLU A 171 1.37 -8.48 58.28
CA GLU A 171 2.01 -7.33 58.92
C GLU A 171 2.33 -6.19 57.93
N PHE A 172 2.55 -6.52 56.65
CA PHE A 172 2.84 -5.56 55.58
C PHE A 172 1.58 -5.04 54.87
N TYR A 173 0.39 -5.31 55.42
CA TYR A 173 -0.87 -4.81 54.89
C TYR A 173 -0.93 -3.28 54.96
N THR A 174 -1.37 -2.67 53.86
CA THR A 174 -1.80 -1.27 53.86
C THR A 174 -3.09 -1.13 53.07
N GLN A 175 -3.95 -0.22 53.51
CA GLN A 175 -5.20 0.06 52.81
C GLN A 175 -4.95 0.58 51.38
N ASP A 176 -3.86 1.31 51.16
CA ASP A 176 -3.51 1.85 49.84
C ASP A 176 -3.12 0.76 48.84
N LYS A 177 -2.39 -0.27 49.28
CA LYS A 177 -2.09 -1.44 48.43
C LYS A 177 -3.35 -2.22 48.09
N ALA A 178 -4.26 -2.39 49.06
CA ALA A 178 -5.54 -3.04 48.80
C ALA A 178 -6.40 -2.24 47.80
N LYS A 179 -6.42 -0.91 47.92
CA LYS A 179 -7.06 -0.01 46.94
C LYS A 179 -6.40 -0.11 45.57
N LEU A 180 -5.07 -0.21 45.50
CA LEU A 180 -4.34 -0.36 44.24
C LEU A 180 -4.72 -1.68 43.52
N ILE A 181 -4.82 -2.78 44.26
CA ILE A 181 -5.30 -4.05 43.72
C ILE A 181 -6.76 -3.92 43.23
N GLN A 182 -7.64 -3.26 43.98
CA GLN A 182 -9.01 -3.00 43.54
C GLN A 182 -9.07 -2.14 42.26
N LYS A 183 -8.24 -1.09 42.18
CA LYS A 183 -8.11 -0.26 40.98
C LYS A 183 -7.63 -1.08 39.79
N TRP A 184 -6.68 -2.00 39.98
CA TRP A 184 -6.27 -2.94 38.94
C TRP A 184 -7.43 -3.83 38.46
N ILE A 185 -8.22 -4.40 39.37
CA ILE A 185 -9.40 -5.21 39.01
C ILE A 185 -10.37 -4.39 38.16
N THR A 186 -10.71 -3.16 38.57
CA THR A 186 -11.61 -2.29 37.80
C THR A 186 -11.01 -1.92 36.45
N PHE A 187 -9.74 -1.52 36.41
CA PHE A 187 -9.03 -1.14 35.19
C PHE A 187 -8.96 -2.30 34.19
N SER A 188 -8.55 -3.47 34.65
CA SER A 188 -8.45 -4.68 33.82
C SER A 188 -9.80 -5.18 33.31
N LEU A 189 -10.89 -4.99 34.07
CA LEU A 189 -12.25 -5.22 33.58
C LEU A 189 -12.66 -4.20 32.51
N SER A 190 -12.36 -2.91 32.70
CA SER A 190 -12.66 -1.88 31.68
C SER A 190 -11.88 -2.05 30.38
N ILE A 191 -10.67 -2.60 30.48
CA ILE A 191 -9.81 -2.90 29.34
C ILE A 191 -10.16 -4.24 28.70
N LYS A 192 -10.86 -5.14 29.40
CA LYS A 192 -11.37 -6.40 28.82
C LYS A 192 -12.27 -6.13 27.63
N GLU A 193 -13.11 -5.08 27.70
CA GLU A 193 -13.99 -4.65 26.60
C GLU A 193 -13.20 -4.03 25.43
N LEU A 194 -12.05 -3.41 25.69
CA LEU A 194 -11.13 -2.91 24.64
C LEU A 194 -10.28 -4.01 23.99
N PHE A 195 -10.17 -5.17 24.65
CA PHE A 195 -9.54 -6.38 24.12
C PHE A 195 -10.56 -7.44 23.69
N GLU A 196 -11.87 -7.12 23.62
CA GLU A 196 -12.80 -7.94 22.85
C GLU A 196 -12.37 -7.83 21.39
N GLU A 197 -11.69 -8.89 20.95
CA GLU A 197 -11.17 -9.03 19.61
C GLU A 197 -12.29 -8.77 18.59
N GLU A 198 -12.12 -7.75 17.75
CA GLU A 198 -12.58 -7.92 16.37
C GLU A 198 -12.02 -9.26 15.90
N PRO A 199 -12.83 -10.13 15.27
CA PRO A 199 -12.45 -11.51 14.99
C PRO A 199 -11.07 -11.48 14.36
N SER A 200 -10.08 -12.02 15.08
CA SER A 200 -8.70 -11.89 14.68
C SER A 200 -8.59 -12.35 13.23
N GLU A 201 -8.27 -11.41 12.34
CA GLU A 201 -7.57 -11.77 11.13
C GLU A 201 -6.26 -12.37 11.63
N SER A 202 -6.26 -13.68 11.80
CA SER A 202 -5.12 -14.56 12.05
C SER A 202 -3.82 -13.83 11.76
N GLU A 203 -3.09 -13.43 12.81
CA GLU A 203 -1.87 -12.63 12.66
C GLU A 203 -0.99 -13.31 11.61
N MET A 204 -0.83 -12.66 10.46
CA MET A 204 -0.06 -13.19 9.34
C MET A 204 1.41 -13.10 9.71
N VAL A 205 1.91 -14.14 10.38
CA VAL A 205 3.32 -14.24 10.73
C VAL A 205 4.12 -14.52 9.47
N ILE A 206 5.22 -13.81 9.29
CA ILE A 206 6.19 -14.07 8.23
C ILE A 206 6.79 -15.45 8.51
N SER A 207 6.46 -16.44 7.68
CA SER A 207 6.95 -17.81 7.85
C SER A 207 8.31 -18.01 7.19
N LYS A 208 8.58 -17.26 6.11
CA LYS A 208 9.82 -17.38 5.34
C LYS A 208 10.15 -16.08 4.61
N GLU A 209 11.40 -15.66 4.71
CA GLU A 209 11.99 -14.63 3.83
C GLU A 209 12.98 -15.31 2.88
N VAL A 210 12.83 -15.07 1.58
CA VAL A 210 13.74 -15.58 0.55
C VAL A 210 14.18 -14.44 -0.34
N THR A 211 15.48 -14.16 -0.38
CA THR A 211 16.05 -13.26 -1.39
C THR A 211 16.09 -13.99 -2.73
N LYS A 212 15.37 -13.45 -3.73
CA LYS A 212 15.36 -13.95 -5.10
C LYS A 212 16.04 -12.95 -6.02
N GLN A 213 16.76 -13.47 -7.00
CA GLN A 213 17.38 -12.68 -8.06
C GLN A 213 16.58 -12.86 -9.36
N VAL A 214 16.23 -11.75 -10.00
CA VAL A 214 15.64 -11.70 -11.34
C VAL A 214 16.74 -11.35 -12.32
N ALA A 215 16.98 -12.24 -13.29
CA ALA A 215 17.95 -11.99 -14.35
C ALA A 215 17.51 -10.82 -15.25
N PRO A 216 18.46 -10.13 -15.90
CA PRO A 216 18.19 -9.16 -16.96
C PRO A 216 17.19 -9.68 -18.00
N ASP A 217 16.16 -8.88 -18.29
CA ASP A 217 15.20 -9.15 -19.36
C ASP A 217 15.71 -8.60 -20.70
N THR A 218 16.02 -9.51 -21.63
CA THR A 218 16.59 -9.16 -22.94
C THR A 218 15.61 -8.37 -23.82
N THR A 219 14.30 -8.59 -23.67
CA THR A 219 13.29 -7.85 -24.44
C THR A 219 13.19 -6.42 -23.93
N ALA A 220 13.18 -6.22 -22.61
CA ALA A 220 13.25 -4.90 -21.99
C ALA A 220 14.52 -4.15 -22.43
N ALA A 221 15.67 -4.83 -22.47
CA ALA A 221 16.92 -4.25 -22.97
C ALA A 221 16.85 -3.84 -24.45
N ILE A 222 16.27 -4.68 -25.32
CA ILE A 222 16.07 -4.36 -26.74
C ILE A 222 15.16 -3.14 -26.91
N PHE A 223 14.02 -3.10 -26.21
CA PHE A 223 13.11 -1.96 -26.26
C PHE A 223 13.78 -0.67 -25.77
N TRP A 224 14.53 -0.75 -24.67
CA TRP A 224 15.29 0.38 -24.13
C TRP A 224 16.31 0.94 -25.14
N LEU A 225 17.07 0.06 -25.78
CA LEU A 225 18.07 0.43 -26.79
C LEU A 225 17.42 1.03 -28.05
N LYS A 226 16.27 0.49 -28.50
CA LYS A 226 15.49 1.04 -29.62
C LYS A 226 14.95 2.45 -29.36
N ASN A 227 14.71 2.81 -28.09
CA ASN A 227 14.24 4.14 -27.71
C ASN A 227 15.39 5.14 -27.53
N ARG A 228 16.51 4.76 -26.90
CA ARG A 228 17.63 5.68 -26.62
C ARG A 228 18.69 5.77 -27.72
N LYS A 229 18.82 4.73 -28.54
CA LYS A 229 19.77 4.67 -29.67
C LYS A 229 19.06 4.20 -30.94
N PRO A 230 18.04 4.93 -31.41
CA PRO A 230 17.21 4.50 -32.52
C PRO A 230 18.01 4.27 -33.81
N ASN A 231 19.04 5.07 -34.06
CA ASN A 231 19.89 4.98 -35.25
C ASN A 231 20.73 3.68 -35.31
N GLU A 232 21.07 3.10 -34.16
CA GLU A 232 21.86 1.87 -34.06
C GLU A 232 20.97 0.62 -33.98
N TRP A 233 19.80 0.71 -33.34
CA TRP A 233 19.00 -0.45 -32.93
C TRP A 233 17.62 -0.60 -33.58
N ARG A 234 17.11 0.40 -34.32
CA ARG A 234 15.85 0.23 -35.07
C ARG A 234 16.07 -0.56 -36.35
N ASP A 235 15.19 -1.55 -36.58
CA ASP A 235 15.25 -2.44 -37.74
C ASP A 235 15.05 -1.72 -39.08
N LYS A 236 14.30 -0.60 -39.08
CA LYS A 236 14.15 0.27 -40.25
C LYS A 236 15.08 1.47 -40.12
N ARG A 237 16.13 1.50 -40.94
CA ARG A 237 16.85 2.73 -41.27
C ARG A 237 16.03 3.49 -42.29
N GLU A 238 15.68 4.75 -42.01
CA GLU A 238 15.16 5.64 -43.05
C GLU A 238 16.23 5.74 -44.14
N THR A 239 16.03 5.03 -45.24
CA THR A 239 16.90 5.18 -46.40
C THR A 239 16.44 6.48 -47.04
N GLN A 240 17.25 7.55 -46.94
CA GLN A 240 17.04 8.70 -47.81
C GLN A 240 17.19 8.19 -49.25
N ILE A 241 16.07 7.96 -49.92
CA ILE A 241 16.08 7.77 -51.37
C ILE A 241 16.30 9.16 -51.95
N SER A 242 17.56 9.60 -52.02
CA SER A 242 17.97 10.73 -52.85
C SER A 242 18.01 10.26 -54.31
N GLY A 243 16.86 9.86 -54.82
CA GLY A 243 16.63 9.67 -56.24
C GLY A 243 15.66 10.75 -56.65
N ASP A 244 16.09 11.63 -57.55
CA ASP A 244 15.17 12.49 -58.28
C ASP A 244 14.07 11.59 -58.83
N ILE A 245 12.84 11.72 -58.31
CA ILE A 245 11.68 11.08 -58.92
C ILE A 245 11.50 11.84 -60.22
N GLY A 246 12.21 11.41 -61.26
CA GLY A 246 11.99 11.86 -62.62
C GLY A 246 10.57 11.50 -62.98
N VAL A 247 9.63 12.42 -62.70
CA VAL A 247 8.29 12.35 -63.24
C VAL A 247 8.48 12.42 -64.74
N ARG A 248 8.47 11.27 -65.41
CA ARG A 248 8.43 11.19 -66.87
C ARG A 248 7.12 11.85 -67.28
N ASN A 249 7.18 13.15 -67.54
CA ASN A 249 6.07 13.87 -68.12
C ASN A 249 5.89 13.29 -69.53
N PRO A 250 4.81 12.52 -69.80
CA PRO A 250 4.63 11.86 -71.09
C PRO A 250 4.50 12.87 -72.25
N MET A 251 4.29 14.14 -71.92
CA MET A 251 4.10 15.24 -72.86
C MET A 251 5.36 16.08 -73.08
N GLN A 252 6.49 15.71 -72.48
CA GLN A 252 7.72 16.52 -72.48
C GLN A 252 8.33 16.74 -73.88
N ASN A 253 7.95 15.90 -74.85
CA ASN A 253 8.41 15.96 -76.24
C ASN A 253 7.30 16.30 -77.24
N LEU A 254 6.12 16.75 -76.78
CA LEU A 254 5.05 17.22 -77.67
C LEU A 254 5.23 18.71 -77.93
N THR A 255 5.04 19.11 -79.17
CA THR A 255 4.97 20.53 -79.57
C THR A 255 3.68 21.17 -79.05
N GLU A 256 3.64 22.49 -78.91
CA GLU A 256 2.44 23.21 -78.48
C GLU A 256 1.22 22.93 -79.38
N GLU A 257 1.46 22.68 -80.67
CA GLU A 257 0.40 22.35 -81.63
C GLU A 257 -0.19 20.95 -81.41
N GLU A 258 0.64 19.97 -81.06
CA GLU A 258 0.20 18.61 -80.75
C GLU A 258 -0.57 18.55 -79.42
N LEU A 259 -0.12 19.34 -78.43
CA LEU A 259 -0.84 19.52 -77.17
C LEU A 259 -2.23 20.14 -77.37
N ARG A 260 -2.34 21.15 -78.24
CA ARG A 260 -3.63 21.77 -78.59
C ARG A 260 -4.56 20.81 -79.33
N ARG A 261 -4.04 19.95 -80.21
CA ARG A 261 -4.83 18.90 -80.89
C ARG A 261 -5.37 17.86 -79.92
N LEU A 262 -4.55 17.43 -78.96
CA LEU A 262 -4.96 16.49 -77.90
C LEU A 262 -6.01 17.08 -76.95
N ALA A 263 -5.90 18.38 -76.62
CA ALA A 263 -6.84 19.05 -75.74
C ALA A 263 -8.21 19.32 -76.38
N ASN A 264 -8.25 19.53 -77.70
CA ASN A 264 -9.48 19.93 -78.39
C ASN A 264 -10.31 18.78 -78.96
N GLY A 265 -9.87 17.52 -78.81
CA GLY A 265 -10.62 16.36 -79.30
C GLY A 265 -10.68 16.28 -80.83
N ILE A 266 -10.62 15.06 -81.36
CA ILE A 266 -10.83 14.83 -82.80
C ILE A 266 -12.34 14.94 -83.04
N ASP A 267 -12.80 16.11 -83.48
CA ASP A 267 -14.03 16.20 -84.26
C ASP A 267 -13.74 15.58 -85.63
N GLY A 268 -14.31 14.41 -85.90
CA GLY A 268 -14.36 13.85 -87.26
C GLY A 268 -14.22 12.34 -87.35
N THR A 269 -15.30 11.62 -87.03
CA THR A 269 -16.04 10.73 -87.95
C THR A 269 -17.40 10.42 -87.35
#